data_AF-A0A920V5M2-F1
#
_entry.id   AF-A0A920V5M2-F1
#
_cell.length_a   1.000
_cell.length_b   1.000
_cell.length_c   1.000
_cell.angle_alpha   90.00
_cell.angle_beta   90.00
_cell.angle_gamma   90.00
#
_symmetry.space_group_name_H-M   'P 1'
#
loop_
_entity.id
_entity.type
_entity.pdbx_description
1 polymer ?
#
loop_
_entity_poly.entity_id
_entity_poly.type
_entity_poly.pdbx_seq_one_letter_code
_entity_poly.pdbx_strand_id
1 'polypeptide(L)' 'MDAEAIKEKANSADENITFTDDACEALTQVPDFAMDMAINHMVNAAKDQGVDSIDTAFLEANNPMG' A
#
# COMPACT_ATOMS: atom_id res chain seq x y z
N MET A 1 -6.52 3.33 11.49
CA MET A 1 -5.94 4.65 11.14
C MET A 1 -6.79 5.35 10.08
N ASP A 2 -6.69 6.68 9.97
CA ASP A 2 -7.28 7.44 8.86
C ASP A 2 -6.43 7.29 7.58
N ALA A 3 -7.06 7.48 6.40
CA ALA A 3 -6.41 7.30 5.10
C ALA A 3 -5.16 8.20 4.92
N GLU A 4 -5.18 9.43 5.44
CA GLU A 4 -4.03 10.34 5.39
C GLU A 4 -2.81 9.80 6.16
N ALA A 5 -3.03 9.22 7.35
CA ALA A 5 -1.96 8.64 8.16
C ALA A 5 -1.37 7.39 7.49
N ILE A 6 -2.22 6.59 6.83
CA ILE A 6 -1.79 5.44 6.03
C ILE A 6 -0.97 5.92 4.84
N LYS A 7 -1.43 6.96 4.13
CA LYS A 7 -0.74 7.53 2.99
C LYS A 7 0.64 8.05 3.36
N GLU A 8 0.74 8.79 4.47
CA GLU A 8 2.02 9.27 4.97
C GLU A 8 2.96 8.10 5.30
N LYS A 9 2.45 7.09 6.01
CA LYS A 9 3.22 5.89 6.40
C LYS A 9 3.68 5.08 5.18
N ALA A 10 2.80 4.87 4.21
CA ALA A 10 3.05 4.07 3.03
C ALA A 10 4.04 4.74 2.07
N ASN A 11 3.86 6.04 1.81
CA ASN A 11 4.82 6.82 1.02
C ASN A 11 6.14 7.08 1.75
N SER A 12 6.16 7.01 3.08
CA SER A 12 7.41 7.04 3.86
C SER A 12 8.16 5.71 3.84
N ALA A 13 7.50 4.61 3.45
CA ALA A 13 8.13 3.30 3.39
C ALA A 13 9.11 3.19 2.21
N ASP A 14 8.84 3.90 1.10
CA ASP A 14 9.78 4.00 -0.03
C ASP A 14 9.59 5.31 -0.80
N GLU A 15 10.69 6.02 -1.05
CA GLU A 15 10.70 7.31 -1.75
C GLU A 15 10.38 7.22 -3.25
N ASN A 16 10.48 6.02 -3.85
CA ASN A 16 10.23 5.79 -5.27
C ASN A 16 8.85 5.21 -5.54
N ILE A 17 8.06 4.93 -4.50
CA ILE A 17 6.73 4.34 -4.64
C ILE A 17 5.69 5.28 -4.05
N THR A 18 4.66 5.56 -4.84
CA THR A 18 3.53 6.41 -4.46
C THR A 18 2.26 5.58 -4.29
N PHE A 19 1.67 5.63 -3.10
CA PHE A 19 0.33 5.11 -2.87
C PHE A 19 -0.70 6.20 -3.20
N THR A 20 -1.63 5.85 -4.09
CA THR A 20 -2.76 6.71 -4.44
C THR A 20 -3.76 6.83 -3.27
N ASP A 21 -4.63 7.84 -3.32
CA ASP A 21 -5.65 8.04 -2.29
C ASP A 21 -6.58 6.83 -2.18
N ASP A 22 -7.05 6.31 -3.32
CA ASP A 22 -7.94 5.14 -3.38
C ASP A 22 -7.27 3.87 -2.81
N ALA A 23 -5.97 3.71 -3.00
CA ALA A 23 -5.22 2.61 -2.38
C ALA A 23 -5.14 2.76 -0.86
N CYS A 24 -4.90 3.98 -0.38
CA CYS A 24 -4.88 4.27 1.05
C CYS A 24 -6.25 4.06 1.70
N GLU A 25 -7.33 4.39 1.00
CA GLU A 25 -8.70 4.08 1.43
C GLU A 25 -8.92 2.57 1.56
N ALA A 26 -8.49 1.77 0.59
CA ALA A 26 -8.58 0.31 0.69
C ALA A 26 -7.78 -0.24 1.88
N LEU A 27 -6.59 0.32 2.14
CA LEU A 27 -5.76 -0.03 3.29
C LEU A 27 -6.41 0.32 4.64
N THR A 28 -7.38 1.25 4.72
CA THR A 28 -8.09 1.52 5.99
C THR A 28 -8.84 0.31 6.54
N GLN A 29 -9.16 -0.67 5.69
CA GLN A 29 -9.78 -1.92 6.08
C GLN A 29 -8.79 -2.92 6.67
N VAL A 30 -7.49 -2.71 6.46
CA VAL A 30 -6.43 -3.55 7.00
C VAL A 30 -6.27 -3.25 8.49
N PRO A 31 -6.29 -4.27 9.36
CA PRO A 31 -6.02 -4.08 10.78
C PRO A 31 -4.65 -3.43 11.03
N ASP A 32 -4.54 -2.54 12.01
CA ASP A 32 -3.30 -1.78 12.28
C ASP A 32 -2.07 -2.70 12.47
N PHE A 33 -2.23 -3.88 13.08
CA PHE A 33 -1.14 -4.85 13.28
C PHE A 33 -0.61 -5.48 11.98
N ALA A 34 -1.43 -5.50 10.92
CA ALA A 34 -1.10 -6.05 9.60
C ALA A 34 -0.70 -4.96 8.61
N MET A 35 -0.94 -3.68 8.93
CA MET A 35 -0.65 -2.54 8.05
C MET A 35 0.81 -2.50 7.60
N ASP A 36 1.76 -2.68 8.53
CA ASP A 36 3.19 -2.69 8.20
C ASP A 36 3.57 -3.85 7.27
N MET A 37 2.94 -5.01 7.44
CA MET A 37 3.15 -6.16 6.56
C MET A 37 2.56 -5.90 5.18
N ALA A 38 1.34 -5.36 5.11
CA ALA A 38 0.67 -5.02 3.86
C ALA A 38 1.46 -3.99 3.05
N ILE A 39 1.88 -2.88 3.66
CA ILE A 39 2.68 -1.84 3.00
C ILE A 39 3.99 -2.44 2.46
N ASN A 40 4.75 -3.15 3.30
CA ASN A 40 6.01 -3.76 2.86
C ASN A 40 5.81 -4.77 1.72
N HIS A 41 4.75 -5.58 1.78
CA HIS A 41 4.44 -6.53 0.72
C HIS A 41 4.12 -5.81 -0.60
N MET A 42 3.30 -4.76 -0.54
CA MET A 42 2.92 -3.98 -1.72
C MET A 42 4.10 -3.23 -2.33
N VAL A 43 4.93 -2.60 -1.50
CA VAL A 43 6.16 -1.92 -1.93
C VAL A 43 7.11 -2.90 -2.62
N ASN A 44 7.31 -4.08 -2.06
CA ASN A 44 8.16 -5.10 -2.67
C ASN A 44 7.57 -5.61 -3.99
N ALA A 45 6.26 -5.88 -4.03
CA ALA A 45 5.58 -6.31 -5.27
C ALA A 45 5.69 -5.25 -6.38
N ALA A 46 5.53 -3.96 -6.03
CA ALA A 46 5.66 -2.86 -6.98
C ALA A 46 7.09 -2.76 -7.52
N LYS A 47 8.12 -2.87 -6.66
CA LYS A 47 9.52 -2.94 -7.10
C LYS A 47 9.81 -4.12 -8.01
N ASP A 48 9.32 -5.30 -7.66
CA ASP A 48 9.51 -6.53 -8.45
C ASP A 48 8.85 -6.43 -9.83
N GLN A 49 7.70 -5.76 -9.91
CA GLN A 49 6.97 -5.50 -11.15
C GLN A 49 7.46 -4.26 -11.90
N GLY A 50 8.37 -3.48 -11.31
CA GLY A 50 8.90 -2.24 -11.89
C GLY A 50 7.88 -1.11 -11.96
N VAL A 51 6.93 -1.06 -11.03
CA VAL A 51 5.88 -0.05 -10.92
C VAL A 51 6.20 0.91 -9.78
N ASP A 52 5.92 2.19 -9.98
CA ASP A 52 6.17 3.29 -9.03
C ASP A 52 4.89 3.82 -8.38
N SER A 53 3.72 3.36 -8.82
CA SER A 53 2.42 3.81 -8.33
C SER A 53 1.56 2.62 -7.93
N ILE A 54 1.06 2.63 -6.70
CA ILE A 54 0.17 1.62 -6.13
C ILE A 54 -1.24 2.19 -6.05
N ASP A 55 -2.13 1.67 -6.88
CA ASP A 55 -3.55 1.94 -6.89
C ASP A 55 -4.37 0.79 -6.30
N THR A 56 -5.68 0.97 -6.19
CA THR A 56 -6.57 -0.07 -5.66
C THR A 56 -6.52 -1.35 -6.50
N ALA A 57 -6.36 -1.25 -7.82
CA ALA A 57 -6.25 -2.43 -8.68
C ALA A 57 -4.95 -3.21 -8.42
N PHE A 58 -3.84 -2.52 -8.19
CA PHE A 58 -2.58 -3.11 -7.77
C PHE A 58 -2.71 -3.78 -6.41
N LEU A 59 -3.35 -3.11 -5.44
CA LEU A 59 -3.62 -3.69 -4.14
C LEU A 59 -4.45 -4.95 -4.25
N GLU A 60 -5.54 -4.94 -5.02
CA GLU A 60 -6.41 -6.11 -5.22
C GLU A 60 -5.67 -7.27 -5.90
N ALA A 61 -4.89 -6.98 -6.93
CA ALA A 61 -4.11 -7.99 -7.66
C ALA A 61 -3.02 -8.64 -6.81
N ASN A 62 -2.51 -7.92 -5.80
CA ASN A 62 -1.43 -8.39 -4.93
C ASN A 62 -1.90 -8.57 -3.47
N ASN A 63 -3.21 -8.55 -3.20
CA ASN A 63 -3.74 -8.59 -1.84
C ASN A 63 -3.41 -9.96 -1.21
N PRO A 64 -2.65 -10.01 -0.10
CA PRO A 64 -2.33 -11.27 0.55
C PRO A 64 -3.55 -11.92 1.24
N MET A 65 -4.67 -11.20 1.35
CA MET A 65 -5.95 -11.67 1.88
C MET A 65 -6.99 -12.01 0.80
N GLY A 66 -6.59 -12.04 -0.48
CA GLY A 66 -7.44 -12.50 -1.60
C GLY A 66 -7.72 -14.01 -1.59
#